data_AF-A0A511QL11-F1
#
_entry.id   AF-A0A511QL11-F1
#
_cell.length_a   1.000
_cell.length_b   1.000
_cell.length_c   1.000
_cell.angle_alpha   90.00
_cell.angle_beta   90.00
_cell.angle_gamma   90.00
#
_symmetry.space_group_name_H-M   'P 1'
#
loop_
_entity.id
_entity.type
_entity.pdbx_description
1 polymer ?
#
loop_
_entity_poly.entity_id
_entity_poly.type
_entity_poly.pdbx_seq_one_letter_code
_entity_poly.pdbx_strand_id
1 'polypeptide(L)'
;MRFFTKNRSSKKRIIEEWVYERVADELEMGEIRKGLWTKARGMSDGDANKCESIYIQLRAESIVDEAKIIHEADETQIKELKIKLKEMEKKATAQLSNSEPNSLRNKNPETHDNLELPDDMPSYLKPRNATSKGIPKNENKYEQLQAMNLHDEQKEGDLAEKQSKSRFLGRILPPR
;
A
#
# COMPACT_ATOMS: atom_id res chain seq x y z
N MET A 1 3.13 -8.02 38.46
CA MET A 1 2.29 -6.85 38.14
C MET A 1 2.43 -6.57 36.65
N ARG A 2 1.38 -6.75 35.84
CA ARG A 2 1.45 -6.59 34.38
C ARG A 2 1.28 -5.12 34.02
N PHE A 3 2.37 -4.43 33.67
CA PHE A 3 2.36 -3.07 33.15
C PHE A 3 2.02 -3.10 31.66
N PHE A 4 0.73 -3.25 31.31
CA PHE A 4 0.32 -3.12 29.91
C PHE A 4 0.45 -1.66 29.47
N THR A 5 1.26 -1.48 28.42
CA THR A 5 1.80 -0.24 27.88
C THR A 5 0.74 0.75 27.42
N LYS A 6 0.79 1.97 27.97
CA LYS A 6 -0.03 3.16 27.61
C LYS A 6 0.35 3.76 26.24
N ASN A 7 0.49 2.95 25.19
CA ASN A 7 0.91 3.43 23.86
C ASN A 7 -0.18 4.26 23.14
N ARG A 8 -1.45 4.16 23.57
CA ARG A 8 -2.55 4.97 22.99
C ARG A 8 -2.40 6.47 23.30
N SER A 9 -1.86 6.84 24.46
CA SER A 9 -1.72 8.25 24.85
C SER A 9 -0.64 8.97 24.03
N SER A 10 0.47 8.30 23.73
CA SER A 10 1.54 8.89 22.92
C SER A 10 1.11 9.11 21.47
N LYS A 11 0.39 8.16 20.86
CA LYS A 11 -0.16 8.33 19.50
C LYS A 11 -1.13 9.52 19.42
N LYS A 12 -2.00 9.68 20.43
CA LYS A 12 -2.94 10.81 20.46
C LYS A 12 -2.21 12.16 20.45
N ARG A 13 -1.15 12.31 21.27
CA ARG A 13 -0.37 13.55 21.33
C ARG A 13 0.30 13.90 20.01
N ILE A 14 0.90 12.91 19.34
CA ILE A 14 1.56 13.12 18.04
C ILE A 14 0.53 13.56 16.98
N ILE A 15 -0.64 12.92 16.95
CA ILE A 15 -1.71 13.28 16.00
C ILE A 15 -2.22 14.69 16.30
N GLU A 16 -2.44 15.02 17.57
CA GLU A 16 -2.91 16.34 17.98
C GLU A 16 -1.92 17.44 17.59
N GLU A 17 -0.62 17.24 17.85
CA GLU A 17 0.45 18.15 17.44
C GLU A 17 0.46 18.36 15.93
N TRP A 18 0.40 17.28 15.14
CA TRP A 18 0.34 17.36 13.68
C TRP A 18 -0.90 18.11 13.17
N VAL A 19 -2.06 17.94 13.81
CA VAL A 19 -3.28 18.66 13.45
C VAL A 19 -3.09 20.17 13.68
N TYR A 20 -2.54 20.57 14.82
CA TYR A 20 -2.32 21.98 15.11
C TYR A 20 -1.23 22.60 14.24
N GLU A 21 -0.15 21.87 13.95
CA GLU A 21 0.88 22.27 13.00
C GLU A 21 0.26 22.55 11.62
N ARG A 22 -0.60 21.65 11.13
CA ARG A 22 -1.29 21.84 9.86
C ARG A 22 -2.17 23.09 9.85
N VAL A 23 -2.83 23.41 10.95
CA VAL A 23 -3.64 24.65 11.06
C VAL A 23 -2.75 25.89 11.07
N ALA A 24 -1.58 25.83 11.72
CA ALA A 24 -0.62 26.93 11.70
C ALA A 24 -0.12 27.21 10.27
N ASP A 25 0.24 26.17 9.52
CA ASP A 25 0.63 26.30 8.11
C ASP A 25 -0.48 26.96 7.26
N GLU A 26 -1.75 26.55 7.46
CA GLU A 26 -2.89 27.15 6.76
C GLU A 26 -3.05 28.64 7.07
N LEU A 27 -2.81 29.04 8.32
CA LEU A 27 -2.85 30.45 8.74
C LEU A 27 -1.69 31.26 8.15
N GLU A 28 -0.47 30.71 8.15
CA GLU A 28 0.70 31.34 7.54
C GLU A 28 0.55 31.54 6.03
N MET A 29 -0.05 30.56 5.35
CA MET A 29 -0.38 30.65 3.92
C MET A 29 -1.58 31.55 3.61
N GLY A 30 -2.39 31.91 4.62
CA GLY A 30 -3.61 32.69 4.44
C GLY A 30 -4.79 31.91 3.84
N GLU A 31 -4.74 30.57 3.86
CA GLU A 31 -5.79 29.69 3.33
C GLU A 31 -6.94 29.50 4.34
N ILE A 32 -7.64 30.58 4.65
CA ILE A 32 -8.70 30.56 5.67
C ILE A 32 -10.03 30.10 5.09
N ARG A 33 -10.64 29.08 5.71
CA ARG A 33 -12.02 28.68 5.39
C ARG A 33 -13.01 29.71 5.93
N LYS A 34 -13.49 30.58 5.03
CA LYS A 34 -14.40 31.71 5.33
C LYS A 34 -15.60 31.35 6.21
N GLY A 35 -16.20 30.17 6.03
CA GLY A 35 -17.34 29.72 6.84
C GLY A 35 -16.99 29.49 8.32
N LEU A 36 -15.89 28.77 8.58
CA LEU A 36 -15.36 28.54 9.93
C LEU A 36 -14.87 29.84 10.56
N TRP A 37 -14.21 30.70 9.77
CA TRP A 37 -13.76 32.01 10.22
C TRP A 37 -14.92 32.90 10.66
N THR A 38 -15.99 32.95 9.86
CA THR A 38 -17.20 33.72 10.21
C THR A 38 -17.86 33.19 11.48
N LYS A 39 -17.90 31.87 11.65
CA LYS A 39 -18.39 31.24 12.88
C LYS A 39 -17.55 31.65 14.10
N ALA A 40 -16.23 31.63 13.98
CA ALA A 40 -15.32 32.07 15.04
C ALA A 40 -15.49 33.57 15.34
N ARG A 41 -15.64 34.40 14.30
CA ARG A 41 -15.89 35.84 14.42
C ARG A 41 -17.16 36.13 15.23
N GLY A 42 -18.25 35.40 14.97
CA GLY A 42 -19.49 35.53 15.73
C GLY A 42 -19.38 35.14 17.21
N MET A 43 -18.45 34.26 17.56
CA MET A 43 -18.19 33.81 18.94
C MET A 43 -17.13 34.65 19.67
N SER A 44 -16.42 35.52 18.93
CA SER A 44 -15.28 36.28 19.44
C SER A 44 -15.64 37.60 20.11
N ASP A 45 -16.93 37.98 20.12
CA ASP A 45 -17.41 39.27 20.67
C ASP A 45 -16.69 40.51 20.11
N GLY A 46 -16.06 40.39 18.93
CA GLY A 46 -15.30 41.46 18.28
C GLY A 46 -13.79 41.47 18.57
N ASP A 47 -13.28 40.57 19.41
CA ASP A 47 -11.84 40.42 19.66
C ASP A 47 -11.17 39.55 18.58
N ALA A 48 -10.18 40.12 17.90
CA ALA A 48 -9.45 39.44 16.83
C ALA A 48 -8.63 38.25 17.35
N ASN A 49 -7.99 38.38 18.51
CA ASN A 49 -7.15 37.32 19.08
C ASN A 49 -8.03 36.13 19.53
N LYS A 50 -9.18 36.45 20.12
CA LYS A 50 -10.18 35.44 20.50
C LYS A 50 -10.76 34.74 19.27
N CYS A 51 -11.04 35.50 18.20
CA CYS A 51 -11.50 34.94 16.92
C CYS A 51 -10.51 33.93 16.36
N GLU A 52 -9.22 34.26 16.36
CA GLU A 52 -8.17 33.37 15.85
C GLU A 52 -8.05 32.11 16.71
N SER A 53 -8.04 32.23 18.04
CA SER A 53 -8.01 31.08 18.95
C SER A 53 -9.21 30.15 18.74
N ILE A 54 -10.42 30.69 18.59
CA ILE A 54 -11.63 29.89 18.33
C ILE A 54 -11.56 29.23 16.94
N TYR A 55 -11.06 29.95 15.93
CA TYR A 55 -10.89 29.39 14.60
C TYR A 55 -9.94 28.19 14.61
N ILE A 56 -8.81 28.28 15.31
CA ILE A 56 -7.83 27.19 15.40
C ILE A 56 -8.49 25.92 15.96
N GLN A 57 -9.28 26.05 17.03
CA GLN A 57 -10.00 24.93 17.64
C GLN A 57 -11.01 24.31 16.67
N LEU A 58 -11.85 25.14 16.05
CA LEU A 58 -12.84 24.68 15.09
C LEU A 58 -12.20 24.01 13.87
N ARG A 59 -11.04 24.50 13.43
CA ARG A 59 -10.31 23.93 12.29
C ARG A 59 -9.65 22.60 12.65
N ALA A 60 -9.06 22.50 13.83
CA ALA A 60 -8.49 21.25 14.33
C ALA A 60 -9.55 20.14 14.39
N GLU A 61 -10.75 20.45 14.92
CA GLU A 61 -11.88 19.51 14.92
C GLU A 61 -12.30 19.11 13.50
N SER A 62 -12.41 20.10 12.59
CA SER A 62 -12.74 19.86 11.17
C SER A 62 -11.75 18.89 10.51
N ILE A 63 -10.45 19.03 10.75
CA ILE A 63 -9.42 18.15 10.17
C ILE A 63 -9.59 16.72 10.68
N VAL A 64 -9.83 16.56 11.99
CA VAL A 64 -10.04 15.25 12.60
C VAL A 64 -11.30 14.59 12.04
N ASP A 65 -12.38 15.34 11.84
CA ASP A 65 -13.63 14.81 11.30
C ASP A 65 -13.53 14.49 9.81
N GLU A 66 -12.82 15.32 9.01
CA GLU A 66 -12.48 15.01 7.62
C GLU A 66 -11.73 13.67 7.52
N ALA A 67 -10.74 13.44 8.39
CA ALA A 67 -10.00 12.17 8.42
C ALA A 67 -10.87 10.97 8.79
N LYS A 68 -11.84 11.13 9.71
CA LYS A 68 -12.78 10.06 10.06
C LYS A 68 -13.70 9.71 8.89
N ILE A 69 -14.25 10.70 8.21
CA ILE A 69 -15.15 10.49 7.06
C ILE A 69 -14.42 9.74 5.94
N ILE A 70 -13.18 10.11 5.64
CA ILE A 70 -12.36 9.42 4.65
C ILE A 70 -12.13 7.97 5.06
N HIS A 71 -11.74 7.73 6.32
CA HIS A 71 -11.52 6.37 6.82
C HIS A 71 -12.80 5.50 6.76
N GLU A 72 -13.95 6.07 7.10
CA GLU A 72 -15.24 5.38 7.00
C GLU A 72 -15.59 5.04 5.55
N ALA A 73 -15.38 5.98 4.61
CA ALA A 73 -15.58 5.74 3.19
C ALA A 73 -14.67 4.60 2.67
N ASP A 74 -13.38 4.63 3.01
CA ASP A 74 -12.43 3.59 2.60
C ASP A 74 -12.80 2.22 3.19
N GLU A 75 -13.21 2.18 4.47
CA GLU A 75 -13.67 0.95 5.09
C GLU A 75 -14.86 0.33 4.37
N THR A 76 -15.83 1.13 3.93
CA THR A 76 -16.99 0.63 3.19
C THR A 76 -16.59 0.05 1.84
N GLN A 77 -15.71 0.73 1.10
CA GLN A 77 -15.21 0.26 -0.19
C GLN A 77 -14.43 -1.05 -0.04
N ILE A 78 -13.55 -1.14 0.97
CA ILE A 78 -12.77 -2.35 1.25
C ILE A 78 -13.70 -3.52 1.60
N LYS A 79 -14.77 -3.29 2.38
CA LYS A 79 -15.76 -4.33 2.71
C LYS A 79 -16.49 -4.81 1.45
N GLU A 80 -16.91 -3.89 0.58
CA GLU A 80 -17.60 -4.24 -0.67
C GLU A 80 -16.69 -5.04 -1.62
N LEU A 81 -15.44 -4.61 -1.79
CA LEU A 81 -14.45 -5.32 -2.61
C LEU A 81 -14.20 -6.73 -2.08
N LYS A 82 -14.09 -6.90 -0.76
CA LYS A 82 -13.92 -8.23 -0.13
C LYS A 82 -15.13 -9.15 -0.38
N ILE A 83 -16.34 -8.60 -0.39
CA ILE A 83 -17.55 -9.38 -0.69
C ILE A 83 -17.52 -9.83 -2.15
N LYS A 84 -17.25 -8.91 -3.09
CA LYS A 84 -17.14 -9.22 -4.52
C LYS A 84 -16.06 -10.27 -4.81
N LEU A 85 -14.90 -10.16 -4.17
CA LEU A 85 -13.82 -11.16 -4.27
C LEU A 85 -14.28 -12.55 -3.81
N LYS A 86 -14.96 -12.65 -2.67
CA LYS A 86 -15.49 -13.94 -2.20
C LYS A 86 -16.56 -14.53 -3.12
N GLU A 87 -17.37 -13.69 -3.75
CA GLU A 87 -18.39 -14.15 -4.70
C GLU A 87 -17.77 -14.66 -6.01
N MET A 88 -16.76 -13.96 -6.54
CA MET A 88 -16.07 -14.42 -7.75
C MET A 88 -15.27 -15.69 -7.50
N GLU A 89 -14.63 -15.85 -6.33
CA GLU A 89 -13.94 -17.08 -5.95
C GLU A 89 -14.91 -18.26 -5.92
N LYS A 90 -16.08 -18.11 -5.28
CA LYS A 90 -17.11 -19.15 -5.24
C LYS A 90 -17.61 -19.52 -6.65
N LYS A 91 -17.84 -18.51 -7.50
CA LYS A 91 -18.28 -18.73 -8.89
C LYS A 91 -17.21 -19.45 -9.72
N ALA A 92 -15.93 -19.08 -9.58
CA ALA A 92 -14.82 -19.75 -10.26
C ALA A 92 -14.68 -21.21 -9.81
N THR A 93 -14.77 -21.49 -8.50
CA THR A 93 -14.69 -22.87 -7.98
C THR A 93 -15.87 -23.75 -8.42
N ALA A 94 -17.07 -23.18 -8.56
CA ALA A 94 -18.25 -23.90 -9.02
C ALA A 94 -18.24 -24.18 -10.54
N GLN A 95 -17.49 -23.40 -11.31
CA GLN A 95 -17.32 -23.62 -12.76
C GLN A 95 -16.28 -24.71 -13.04
N LEU A 96 -15.22 -24.83 -12.23
CA LEU A 96 -14.20 -25.88 -12.34
C LEU A 96 -14.72 -27.28 -11.97
N SER A 97 -15.76 -27.40 -11.14
CA SER A 97 -16.33 -28.71 -10.76
C SER A 97 -17.27 -29.32 -11.81
N ASN A 98 -17.64 -28.59 -12.86
CA ASN A 98 -18.60 -29.05 -13.90
C ASN A 98 -17.92 -29.45 -15.22
N SER A 99 -16.59 -29.51 -15.26
CA SER A 99 -15.82 -29.96 -16.43
C SER A 99 -14.75 -30.98 -16.05
N GLU A 100 -15.14 -32.22 -15.75
CA GLU A 100 -14.25 -33.38 -15.97
C GLU A 100 -14.93 -34.35 -16.96
N PRO A 101 -14.39 -34.56 -18.17
CA PRO A 101 -14.79 -35.69 -18.99
C PRO A 101 -14.19 -36.96 -18.40
N ASN A 102 -15.11 -37.80 -17.95
CA ASN A 102 -14.95 -39.21 -17.65
C ASN A 102 -14.32 -39.99 -18.83
N SER A 103 -13.00 -40.23 -18.81
CA SER A 103 -12.29 -41.33 -19.49
C SER A 103 -10.79 -41.15 -19.17
N LEU A 104 -10.19 -41.95 -18.30
CA LEU A 104 -9.51 -43.18 -18.70
C LEU A 104 -9.54 -44.19 -17.55
N ARG A 105 -10.45 -45.14 -17.69
CA ARG A 105 -10.52 -46.37 -16.91
C ARG A 105 -9.42 -47.32 -17.41
N ASN A 106 -8.57 -47.76 -16.48
CA ASN A 106 -7.63 -48.88 -16.54
C ASN A 106 -7.75 -49.83 -17.75
N LYS A 107 -6.65 -49.96 -18.50
CA LYS A 107 -6.16 -51.26 -19.02
C LYS A 107 -4.63 -51.25 -19.03
N ASN A 108 -4.04 -52.01 -18.11
CA ASN A 108 -2.72 -52.61 -18.35
C ASN A 108 -2.87 -53.58 -19.53
N PRO A 109 -1.88 -53.61 -20.42
CA PRO A 109 -1.36 -54.90 -20.83
C PRO A 109 0.16 -54.94 -20.66
N GLU A 110 0.59 -56.06 -20.09
CA GLU A 110 1.96 -56.55 -20.07
C GLU A 110 2.55 -56.66 -21.49
N THR A 111 3.88 -56.49 -21.56
CA THR A 111 4.86 -57.15 -22.48
C THR A 111 4.71 -56.91 -24.01
N HIS A 112 5.72 -56.73 -24.86
CA HIS A 112 7.17 -56.88 -24.90
C HIS A 112 7.71 -55.75 -25.82
N ASP A 113 8.93 -55.27 -25.61
CA ASP A 113 9.96 -55.33 -26.66
C ASP A 113 11.31 -54.80 -26.13
N ASN A 114 12.29 -55.69 -26.24
CA ASN A 114 13.69 -55.47 -25.89
C ASN A 114 14.28 -54.41 -26.82
N LEU A 115 14.68 -53.26 -26.25
CA LEU A 115 15.80 -52.49 -26.80
C LEU A 115 17.03 -52.90 -25.98
N GLU A 116 17.87 -53.76 -26.56
CA GLU A 116 19.24 -53.93 -26.09
C GLU A 116 19.94 -52.57 -26.16
N LEU A 117 20.22 -51.99 -24.99
CA LEU A 117 21.04 -50.80 -24.86
C LEU A 117 22.51 -51.23 -24.91
N PRO A 118 23.37 -50.56 -25.70
CA PRO A 118 24.79 -50.88 -25.77
C PRO A 118 25.51 -50.66 -24.43
N ASP A 119 26.44 -51.54 -24.10
CA ASP A 119 27.10 -51.67 -22.78
C ASP A 119 27.97 -50.47 -22.36
N ASP A 120 28.22 -49.49 -23.23
CA ASP A 120 29.10 -48.33 -22.99
C ASP A 120 28.33 -47.03 -22.62
N MET A 121 27.37 -47.12 -21.70
CA MET A 121 26.60 -45.97 -21.22
C MET A 121 27.12 -45.49 -19.84
N PRO A 122 27.58 -44.23 -19.69
CA PRO A 122 28.17 -43.73 -18.44
C PRO A 122 27.16 -43.74 -17.27
N SER A 123 27.65 -44.07 -16.07
CA SER A 123 26.88 -44.47 -14.88
C SER A 123 25.84 -43.48 -14.35
N TYR A 124 25.75 -42.27 -14.91
CA TYR A 124 24.84 -41.21 -14.46
C TYR A 124 23.44 -41.28 -15.11
N LEU A 125 23.19 -42.19 -16.05
CA LEU A 125 21.91 -42.35 -16.75
C LEU A 125 21.11 -43.61 -16.35
N LYS A 126 21.53 -44.36 -15.33
CA LYS A 126 20.73 -45.47 -14.80
C LYS A 126 19.59 -44.95 -13.91
N PRO A 127 18.31 -45.29 -14.15
CA PRO A 127 17.22 -44.89 -13.26
C PRO A 127 17.37 -45.59 -11.91
N ARG A 128 17.38 -44.81 -10.83
CA ARG A 128 17.36 -45.33 -9.46
C ARG A 128 15.95 -45.82 -9.13
N ASN A 129 15.81 -47.12 -8.91
CA ASN A 129 14.57 -47.70 -8.39
C ASN A 129 14.30 -47.17 -6.96
N ALA A 130 13.03 -46.90 -6.70
CA ALA A 130 12.50 -46.02 -5.67
C ALA A 130 12.86 -46.37 -4.21
N THR A 131 13.09 -45.33 -3.41
CA THR A 131 12.69 -45.30 -1.99
C THR A 131 11.96 -44.00 -1.71
N SER A 132 10.75 -44.14 -1.19
CA SER A 132 9.82 -43.08 -0.83
C SER A 132 10.34 -42.23 0.33
N LYS A 133 10.27 -40.89 0.20
CA LYS A 133 10.07 -39.93 1.31
C LYS A 133 9.93 -38.50 0.78
N GLY A 134 8.73 -37.93 0.97
CA GLY A 134 8.48 -36.52 1.23
C GLY A 134 8.85 -35.49 0.15
N ILE A 135 7.87 -35.10 -0.68
CA ILE A 135 7.90 -33.86 -1.45
C ILE A 135 7.26 -32.75 -0.61
N PRO A 136 7.98 -31.70 -0.15
CA PRO A 136 7.36 -30.42 0.12
C PRO A 136 7.29 -29.56 -1.14
N LYS A 137 6.22 -28.76 -1.19
CA LYS A 137 5.72 -28.04 -2.36
C LYS A 137 6.57 -26.81 -2.73
N ASN A 138 6.57 -26.57 -4.03
CA ASN A 138 6.93 -25.40 -4.83
C ASN A 138 6.79 -24.01 -4.15
N GLU A 139 7.82 -23.17 -4.23
CA GLU A 139 7.70 -21.70 -4.16
C GLU A 139 8.45 -21.07 -5.34
N ASN A 140 7.72 -20.19 -6.04
CA ASN A 140 8.04 -19.57 -7.31
C ASN A 140 9.21 -18.58 -7.19
N LYS A 141 10.33 -18.86 -7.88
CA LYS A 141 11.49 -17.95 -7.99
C LYS A 141 11.19 -16.63 -8.73
N TYR A 142 10.04 -16.48 -9.38
CA TYR A 142 9.66 -15.27 -10.11
C TYR A 142 9.35 -14.06 -9.20
N GLU A 143 9.01 -14.27 -7.92
CA GLU A 143 8.74 -13.17 -6.99
C GLU A 143 10.02 -12.52 -6.44
N GLN A 144 11.15 -13.24 -6.40
CA GLN A 144 12.42 -12.68 -5.94
C GLN A 144 13.01 -11.65 -6.92
N LEU A 145 12.63 -11.69 -8.20
CA LEU A 145 13.12 -10.74 -9.21
C LEU A 145 12.39 -9.39 -9.16
N GLN A 146 11.18 -9.32 -8.59
CA GLN A 146 10.46 -8.05 -8.44
C GLN A 146 10.99 -7.20 -7.27
N ALA A 147 11.55 -7.84 -6.24
CA ALA A 147 12.11 -7.13 -5.09
C ALA A 147 13.47 -6.47 -5.34
N MET A 148 14.13 -6.75 -6.48
CA MET A 148 15.44 -6.19 -6.81
C MET A 148 15.42 -4.99 -7.77
N ASN A 149 14.30 -4.72 -8.45
CA ASN A 149 14.21 -3.68 -9.49
C ASN A 149 13.56 -2.35 -9.05
N LEU A 150 13.35 -2.12 -7.75
CA LEU A 150 12.75 -0.88 -7.23
C LEU A 150 13.71 -0.03 -6.36
N HIS A 151 15.01 -0.34 -6.35
CA HIS A 151 16.01 0.40 -5.59
C HIS A 151 16.89 1.37 -6.40
N ASP A 152 16.68 1.51 -7.72
CA ASP A 152 17.56 2.34 -8.58
C ASP A 152 16.91 3.61 -9.16
N GLU A 153 15.63 3.93 -8.89
CA GLU A 153 14.99 5.15 -9.42
C GLU A 153 15.02 6.38 -8.49
N GLN A 154 15.74 6.34 -7.37
CA GLN A 154 15.82 7.48 -6.42
C GLN A 154 17.12 8.29 -6.46
N LYS A 155 17.91 8.26 -7.55
CA LYS A 155 19.15 9.07 -7.66
C LYS A 155 19.23 10.09 -8.79
N GLU A 156 18.25 10.22 -9.68
CA GLU A 156 18.31 11.21 -10.78
C GLU A 156 17.53 12.52 -10.56
N GLY A 157 16.67 12.62 -9.54
CA GLY A 157 15.88 13.84 -9.28
C GLY A 157 16.66 15.01 -8.66
N ASP A 158 17.74 14.73 -7.94
CA ASP A 158 18.39 15.73 -7.06
C ASP A 158 19.45 16.62 -7.75
N LEU A 159 19.79 16.37 -9.01
CA LEU A 159 20.75 17.21 -9.77
C LEU A 159 20.11 18.28 -10.65
N ALA A 160 18.83 18.17 -11.01
CA ALA A 160 18.19 19.06 -11.97
C ALA A 160 17.72 20.40 -11.36
N GLU A 161 17.35 20.47 -10.07
CA GLU A 161 16.80 21.70 -9.50
C GLU A 161 17.87 22.70 -9.04
N LYS A 162 19.10 22.24 -8.77
CA LYS A 162 20.21 23.12 -8.35
C LYS A 162 20.77 23.99 -9.47
N GLN A 163 20.55 23.64 -10.74
CA GLN A 163 21.00 24.46 -11.88
C GLN A 163 20.01 25.55 -12.31
N SER A 164 18.74 25.47 -11.87
CA SER A 164 17.71 26.45 -12.25
C SER A 164 17.69 27.70 -11.35
N LYS A 165 18.08 27.58 -10.07
CA LYS A 165 18.11 28.71 -9.12
C LYS A 165 19.36 29.60 -9.23
N SER A 166 20.38 29.20 -10.00
CA SER A 166 21.61 29.99 -10.23
C SER A 166 21.51 31.01 -11.38
N ARG A 167 20.48 30.96 -12.24
CA ARG A 167 20.38 31.83 -13.43
C ARG A 167 19.38 32.99 -13.31
N PHE A 168 18.65 33.11 -12.21
CA PHE A 168 17.57 34.11 -12.09
C PHE A 168 17.88 35.31 -11.18
N LEU A 169 19.05 35.36 -10.52
CA LEU A 169 19.43 36.46 -9.61
C LEU A 169 20.42 37.47 -10.22
N GLY A 170 20.34 37.73 -11.53
CA GLY A 170 21.17 38.73 -12.19
C GLY A 170 20.42 39.48 -13.29
N ARG A 171 20.24 40.80 -13.08
CA ARG A 171 19.51 41.81 -13.89
C ARG A 171 18.05 41.92 -13.41
N ILE A 172 17.64 43.01 -12.76
CA ILE A 172 17.41 44.33 -13.38
C ILE A 172 17.55 45.45 -12.32
N LEU A 173 18.40 46.44 -12.64
CA LEU A 173 18.50 47.75 -11.96
C LEU A 173 17.35 48.68 -12.41
N PRO A 174 16.92 49.66 -11.58
CA PRO A 174 15.92 50.65 -11.97
C PRO A 174 16.54 51.83 -12.77
N PRO A 175 15.80 52.49 -13.68
CA PRO A 175 16.25 53.76 -14.24
C PRO A 175 15.67 54.98 -13.50
N ARG A 176 16.61 55.89 -13.17
CA ARG A 176 16.60 57.35 -12.93
C ARG A 176 15.31 58.06 -12.51
#